data_AF-A0A5A9ZA58-F1
#
_entry.id   AF-A0A5A9ZA58-F1
#
_cell.length_a   1.000
_cell.length_b   1.000
_cell.length_c   1.000
_cell.angle_alpha   90.00
_cell.angle_beta   90.00
_cell.angle_gamma   90.00
#
_symmetry.space_group_name_H-M   'P 1'
#
loop_
_entity.id
_entity.type
_entity.pdbx_description
1 polymer ?
#
loop_
_entity_poly.entity_id
_entity_poly.type
_entity_poly.pdbx_seq_one_letter_code
_entity_poly.pdbx_strand_id
1 'polypeptide(L)'
;MKLRKRKTKSILDASIDSALLAVEIYNKPRTTFRSEGFITMMIMAWTRLFHAYFNIKIGDRYYHKKKNGHYDTVMVKKRHGS
;
A
#
# COMPACT_ATOMS: atom_id res chain seq x y z
N MET A 1 11.23 1.46 16.15
CA MET A 1 10.81 0.27 15.36
C MET A 1 9.35 -0.16 15.58
N LYS A 2 8.80 -0.09 16.81
CA LYS A 2 7.44 -0.55 17.18
C LYS A 2 6.29 0.16 16.40
N LEU A 3 6.40 1.48 16.20
CA LEU A 3 5.45 2.28 15.42
C LEU A 3 5.37 1.86 13.93
N ARG A 4 6.50 1.52 13.31
CA ARG A 4 6.53 1.06 11.90
C ARG A 4 5.79 -0.26 11.72
N LYS A 5 6.02 -1.21 12.64
CA LYS A 5 5.30 -2.50 12.64
C LYS A 5 3.79 -2.32 12.75
N ARG A 6 3.31 -1.39 13.60
CA ARG A 6 1.89 -1.09 13.75
C ARG A 6 1.28 -0.48 12.49
N LYS A 7 1.98 0.49 11.86
CA LYS A 7 1.54 1.10 10.60
C LYS A 7 1.48 0.06 9.47
N THR A 8 2.52 -0.75 9.31
CA THR A 8 2.50 -1.80 8.28
C THR A 8 1.36 -2.79 8.49
N LYS A 9 1.14 -3.23 9.73
CA LYS A 9 0.05 -4.16 10.04
C LYS A 9 -1.30 -3.59 9.61
N SER A 10 -1.60 -2.34 9.98
CA SER A 10 -2.85 -1.67 9.57
C SER A 10 -3.01 -1.56 8.05
N ILE A 11 -1.93 -1.31 7.30
CA ILE A 11 -1.98 -1.27 5.83
C ILE A 11 -2.25 -2.66 5.25
N LEU A 12 -1.65 -3.70 5.84
CA LEU A 12 -1.85 -5.09 5.43
C LEU A 12 -3.27 -5.56 5.74
N ASP A 13 -3.80 -5.26 6.93
CA ASP A 13 -5.18 -5.58 7.30
C ASP A 13 -6.15 -4.92 6.30
N ALA A 14 -5.96 -3.63 5.99
CA ALA A 14 -6.76 -2.93 4.98
C ALA A 14 -6.60 -3.49 3.56
N SER A 15 -5.46 -4.11 3.23
CA SER A 15 -5.25 -4.83 1.97
C SER A 15 -6.13 -6.08 1.91
N ILE A 16 -6.17 -6.84 3.00
CA ILE A 16 -6.96 -8.08 3.10
C ILE A 16 -8.45 -7.76 3.01
N ASP A 17 -8.93 -6.76 3.76
CA ASP A 17 -10.33 -6.32 3.72
C ASP A 17 -10.76 -5.91 2.30
N SER A 18 -9.86 -5.23 1.56
CA SER A 18 -10.13 -4.81 0.18
C SER A 18 -10.24 -6.00 -0.76
N ALA A 19 -9.39 -7.01 -0.60
CA ALA A 19 -9.41 -8.22 -1.42
C ALA A 19 -10.68 -9.05 -1.14
N LEU A 20 -11.06 -9.19 0.13
CA LEU A 20 -12.29 -9.89 0.53
C LEU A 20 -13.52 -9.20 -0.06
N LEU A 21 -13.60 -7.87 0.04
CA LEU A 21 -14.70 -7.11 -0.56
C LEU A 21 -14.73 -7.23 -2.09
N ALA A 22 -13.57 -7.24 -2.75
CA ALA A 22 -13.52 -7.47 -4.20
C ALA A 22 -14.18 -8.80 -4.57
N VAL A 23 -13.79 -9.89 -3.91
CA VAL A 23 -14.34 -11.24 -4.15
C VAL A 23 -15.84 -11.29 -3.84
N GLU A 24 -16.27 -10.64 -2.76
CA GLU A 24 -17.70 -10.55 -2.41
C GLU A 24 -18.52 -9.83 -3.50
N ILE A 25 -18.01 -8.71 -4.03
CA ILE A 25 -18.64 -7.98 -5.14
C ILE A 25 -18.76 -8.88 -6.37
N TYR A 26 -17.68 -9.60 -6.72
CA TYR A 26 -17.66 -10.49 -7.88
C TYR A 26 -18.66 -11.64 -7.75
N ASN A 27 -18.79 -12.21 -6.56
CA ASN A 27 -19.64 -13.36 -6.30
C ASN A 27 -21.13 -13.01 -6.10
N LYS A 28 -21.49 -11.71 -5.97
CA LYS A 28 -22.89 -11.29 -5.86
C LYS A 28 -23.56 -11.20 -7.25
N PRO A 29 -24.54 -12.07 -7.57
CA PRO A 29 -25.08 -12.21 -8.93
C PRO A 29 -25.92 -11.01 -9.41
N ARG A 30 -26.46 -10.20 -8.48
CA ARG A 30 -27.31 -9.04 -8.79
C ARG A 30 -26.56 -7.70 -8.78
N THR A 31 -25.25 -7.71 -8.59
CA THR A 31 -24.45 -6.47 -8.63
C THR A 31 -24.29 -6.02 -10.07
N THR A 32 -24.82 -4.85 -10.40
CA THR A 32 -24.70 -4.24 -11.74
C THR A 32 -23.26 -3.83 -12.06
N PHE A 33 -22.52 -3.31 -11.06
CA PHE A 33 -21.14 -2.84 -11.18
C PHE A 33 -20.12 -3.89 -10.69
N ARG A 34 -20.32 -5.15 -11.09
CA ARG A 34 -19.62 -6.30 -10.52
C ARG A 34 -18.15 -6.37 -10.92
N SER A 35 -17.88 -6.30 -12.22
CA SER A 35 -16.52 -6.44 -12.76
C SER A 35 -15.68 -5.23 -12.40
N GLU A 36 -16.24 -4.04 -12.56
CA GLU A 36 -15.59 -2.78 -12.28
C GLU A 36 -15.35 -2.59 -10.78
N GLY A 37 -16.31 -2.99 -9.94
CA GLY A 37 -16.17 -3.01 -8.49
C GLY A 37 -15.09 -4.01 -8.03
N PHE A 38 -15.07 -5.22 -8.60
CA PHE A 38 -14.01 -6.19 -8.35
C PHE A 38 -12.63 -5.64 -8.72
N ILE A 39 -12.46 -5.14 -9.94
CA ILE A 39 -11.18 -4.63 -10.46
C ILE A 39 -10.67 -3.48 -9.57
N THR A 40 -11.53 -2.52 -9.26
CA THR A 40 -11.17 -1.35 -8.44
C THR A 40 -10.71 -1.78 -7.05
N MET A 41 -11.49 -2.64 -6.38
CA MET A 41 -11.15 -3.12 -5.04
C MET A 41 -9.89 -3.99 -5.04
N MET A 42 -9.68 -4.79 -6.09
CA MET A 42 -8.49 -5.63 -6.22
C MET A 42 -7.22 -4.79 -6.47
N ILE A 43 -7.30 -3.74 -7.30
CA ILE A 43 -6.20 -2.77 -7.48
C ILE A 43 -5.84 -2.11 -6.13
N MET A 44 -6.83 -1.70 -5.34
CA MET A 44 -6.60 -1.14 -4.01
C MET A 44 -5.93 -2.15 -3.07
N ALA A 45 -6.33 -3.41 -3.09
CA ALA A 45 -5.72 -4.48 -2.31
C ALA A 45 -4.24 -4.64 -2.66
N TRP A 46 -3.90 -4.90 -3.93
CA TRP A 46 -2.51 -5.05 -4.37
C TRP A 46 -1.65 -3.83 -4.06
N THR A 47 -2.17 -2.62 -4.27
CA THR A 47 -1.48 -1.37 -3.94
C THR A 47 -1.09 -1.31 -2.46
N ARG A 48 -2.03 -1.65 -1.56
CA ARG A 48 -1.78 -1.67 -0.11
C ARG A 48 -0.83 -2.79 0.29
N LEU A 49 -0.95 -3.97 -0.32
CA LEU A 49 -0.02 -5.07 -0.11
C LEU A 49 1.43 -4.65 -0.44
N PHE A 50 1.63 -4.03 -1.61
CA PHE A 50 2.95 -3.53 -2.00
C PHE A 50 3.45 -2.44 -1.06
N HIS A 51 2.60 -1.49 -0.65
CA HIS A 51 2.97 -0.50 0.37
C HIS A 51 3.40 -1.15 1.69
N ALA A 52 2.68 -2.17 2.16
CA ALA A 52 3.05 -2.90 3.37
C ALA A 52 4.40 -3.64 3.21
N TYR A 53 4.57 -4.34 2.09
CA TYR A 53 5.79 -5.08 1.75
C TYR A 53 7.02 -4.16 1.68
N PHE A 54 6.94 -3.07 0.91
CA PHE A 54 8.05 -2.13 0.76
C PHE A 54 8.33 -1.36 2.05
N ASN A 55 7.32 -1.04 2.87
CA ASN A 55 7.55 -0.42 4.18
C ASN A 55 8.32 -1.35 5.14
N ILE A 56 8.16 -2.68 5.03
CA ILE A 56 8.98 -3.65 5.78
C ILE A 56 10.39 -3.76 5.19
N LYS A 57 10.50 -3.93 3.87
CA LYS A 57 11.76 -4.26 3.18
C LYS A 57 12.71 -3.06 3.05
N ILE A 58 12.19 -1.90 2.65
CA ILE A 58 12.97 -0.72 2.29
C ILE A 58 12.95 0.33 3.42
N GLY A 59 11.82 0.46 4.12
CA GLY A 59 11.59 1.51 5.11
C GLY A 59 11.32 2.87 4.46
N ASP A 60 11.51 3.98 5.20
CA ASP A 60 11.33 5.37 4.71
C ASP A 60 12.50 5.84 3.82
N ARG A 61 12.99 4.97 2.93
CA ARG A 61 14.01 5.30 1.93
C ARG A 61 13.31 5.64 0.63
N TYR A 62 13.34 6.93 0.28
CA TYR A 62 12.76 7.43 -0.95
C TYR A 62 13.89 7.72 -1.93
N TYR A 63 13.70 7.30 -3.18
CA TYR A 63 14.64 7.56 -4.27
C TYR A 63 14.22 8.85 -4.97
N HIS A 64 15.06 9.87 -4.91
CA HIS A 64 14.81 11.14 -5.60
C HIS A 64 15.64 11.20 -6.87
N LYS A 65 14.99 11.39 -8.02
CA LYS A 65 15.68 11.55 -9.30
C LYS A 65 16.27 12.96 -9.39
N LYS A 66 17.59 13.08 -9.51
CA LYS A 66 18.27 14.34 -9.79
C LYS A 66 18.09 14.76 -11.25
N LYS A 67 18.30 16.05 -11.53
CA LYS A 67 18.26 16.61 -12.89
C LYS A 67 19.24 15.94 -13.87
N ASN A 68 20.31 15.34 -13.35
CA ASN A 68 21.31 14.59 -14.14
C ASN A 68 20.93 13.12 -14.40
N GLY A 69 19.72 12.68 -14.03
CA GLY A 69 19.23 11.32 -14.27
C GLY A 69 19.58 10.29 -13.19
N HIS A 70 20.50 10.60 -12.27
CA HIS A 70 20.85 9.71 -11.15
C HIS A 70 19.82 9.76 -10.02
N TYR A 71 19.66 8.65 -9.29
CA TYR A 71 18.78 8.56 -8.13
C TYR A 71 19.59 8.64 -6.84
N ASP A 72 19.27 9.61 -5.98
CA ASP A 72 19.79 9.68 -4.62
C ASP A 72 18.84 8.96 -3.65
N THR A 73 19.40 8.19 -2.72
CA THR A 73 18.63 7.63 -1.61
C THR A 73 18.53 8.67 -0.51
N VAL A 74 17.37 9.30 -0.36
CA VAL A 74 17.10 10.20 0.76
C VAL A 74 16.50 9.36 1.88
N MET A 75 17.25 9.21 2.97
CA MET A 75 16.66 8.75 4.23
C MET A 75 15.87 9.91 4.82
N VAL A 76 14.56 9.76 4.99
CA VAL A 76 13.77 10.71 5.76
C VAL A 76 14.20 10.59 7.22
N LYS A 77 15.25 11.32 7.62
CA LYS A 77 15.58 11.53 9.03
C LYS A 77 14.40 12.28 9.62
N LYS A 78 13.56 11.60 10.41
CA LYS A 78 12.60 12.29 11.28
C LYS A 78 13.40 13.23 12.17
N ARG A 79 13.25 14.54 11.96
CA ARG A 79 13.61 15.55 12.95
C ARG A 79 12.85 15.17 14.21
N HIS A 80 13.56 14.62 15.19
CA HIS A 80 13.04 14.50 16.54
C HIS A 80 13.03 15.94 17.05
N GLY A 81 11.82 16.49 17.25
CA GLY A 81 11.65 17.75 17.95
C GLY A 81 12.23 17.62 19.35
N SER A 82 13.01 18.65 19.73
CA SER A 82 13.44 18.95 21.09
C SER A 82 12.26 19.08 22.05
#